data_AF-A0A535D7P1-F1
#
_entry.id   AF-A0A535D7P1-F1
#
_cell.length_a   1.000
_cell.length_b   1.000
_cell.length_c   1.000
_cell.angle_alpha   90.00
_cell.angle_beta   90.00
_cell.angle_gamma   90.00
#
_symmetry.space_group_name_H-M   'P 1'
#
loop_
_entity.id
_entity.type
_entity.pdbx_description
1 polymer ?
#
loop_
_entity_poly.entity_id
_entity_poly.type
_entity_poly.pdbx_seq_one_letter_code
_entity_poly.pdbx_strand_id
1 'polypeptide(L)'
;MSRVRSWLDATPLAAVAIALMREATGRTEPLEVIRPVRPERLDSDARIGVWSLSAGVGTSTTAALVAQRSAAAGHAPILIDADRWAPSLALRAGIEAATPADALLQPDRERELVSRWGDVPFLPGSPRM
;
A
#
# COMPACT_ATOMS: atom_id res chain seq x y z
N MET A 1 18.46 1.37 -17.25
CA MET A 1 18.47 0.07 -16.54
C MET A 1 19.67 0.03 -15.60
N SER A 2 19.50 -0.36 -14.33
CA SER A 2 20.56 -0.34 -13.32
C SER A 2 21.52 -1.51 -13.49
N ARG A 3 22.84 -1.27 -13.44
CA ARG A 3 23.91 -2.28 -13.54
C ARG A 3 23.81 -3.39 -12.48
N VAL A 4 23.17 -3.11 -11.35
CA VAL A 4 22.95 -4.07 -10.27
C VAL A 4 21.95 -5.15 -10.68
N ARG A 5 20.92 -4.79 -11.45
CA ARG A 5 19.87 -5.71 -11.87
C ARG A 5 20.36 -6.69 -12.94
N SER A 6 21.13 -6.20 -13.91
CA SER A 6 21.80 -7.05 -14.90
C SER A 6 22.82 -8.02 -14.29
N TRP A 7 23.43 -7.65 -13.16
CA TRP A 7 24.36 -8.52 -12.44
C TRP A 7 23.61 -9.61 -11.66
N LEU A 8 22.52 -9.28 -10.98
CA LEU A 8 21.67 -10.24 -10.27
C LEU A 8 21.00 -11.24 -11.24
N ASP A 9 20.49 -10.77 -12.38
CA ASP A 9 19.90 -11.62 -13.43
C ASP A 9 20.93 -12.58 -14.05
N ALA A 10 22.23 -12.27 -13.97
CA ALA A 10 23.33 -13.09 -14.47
C ALA A 10 23.85 -14.12 -13.44
N THR A 11 23.32 -14.14 -12.21
CA THR A 11 23.78 -15.09 -11.19
C THR A 11 23.13 -16.46 -11.33
N PRO A 12 23.86 -17.56 -11.07
CA PRO A 12 23.31 -18.92 -11.06
C PRO A 12 22.14 -19.10 -10.09
N LEU A 13 22.09 -18.29 -9.02
CA LEU A 13 21.02 -18.27 -8.03
C LEU A 13 19.67 -17.84 -8.62
N ALA A 14 19.66 -16.88 -9.55
CA ALA A 14 18.44 -16.47 -10.24
C ALA A 14 17.88 -17.63 -11.09
N ALA A 15 18.75 -18.40 -11.74
CA ALA A 15 18.35 -19.57 -12.51
C ALA A 15 17.74 -20.68 -11.62
N VAL A 16 18.33 -20.94 -10.45
CA VAL A 16 17.80 -21.91 -9.46
C VAL A 16 16.45 -21.44 -8.90
N ALA A 17 16.33 -20.17 -8.53
CA ALA A 17 15.07 -19.61 -8.03
C ALA A 17 13.94 -19.69 -9.07
N ILE A 18 14.25 -19.39 -10.34
CA ILE A 18 13.29 -19.54 -11.43
C ILE A 18 12.90 -21.00 -11.64
N ALA A 19 13.85 -21.94 -11.59
CA ALA A 19 13.57 -23.37 -11.73
C ALA A 19 12.62 -23.87 -10.62
N LEU A 20 12.88 -23.51 -9.36
CA LEU A 20 12.04 -23.87 -8.21
C LEU A 20 10.63 -23.26 -8.31
N MET A 21 10.51 -22.00 -8.75
CA MET A 21 9.19 -21.38 -8.97
C MET A 21 8.39 -22.08 -10.06
N ARG A 22 9.05 -22.51 -11.15
CA ARG A 22 8.39 -23.24 -12.24
C ARG A 22 7.87 -24.60 -11.77
N GLU A 23 8.68 -25.32 -11.01
CA GLU A 23 8.28 -26.61 -10.42
C GLU A 23 7.09 -26.45 -9.47
N ALA A 24 7.13 -25.46 -8.58
CA ALA A 24 6.06 -25.22 -7.61
C ALA A 24 4.73 -24.73 -8.23
N THR A 25 4.78 -24.09 -9.40
CA THR A 25 3.59 -23.48 -10.03
C THR A 25 3.11 -24.19 -11.29
N GLY A 26 3.86 -25.19 -11.79
CA GLY A 26 3.58 -25.88 -13.05
C GLY A 26 3.70 -25.01 -14.31
N ARG A 27 4.20 -23.78 -14.18
CA ARG A 27 4.30 -22.81 -15.28
C ARG A 27 5.63 -22.94 -16.00
N THR A 28 5.59 -23.25 -17.29
CA THR A 28 6.79 -23.39 -18.16
C THR A 28 7.07 -22.14 -18.99
N GLU A 29 6.06 -21.31 -19.24
CA GLU A 29 6.19 -20.05 -19.97
C GLU A 29 6.94 -19.00 -19.13
N PRO A 30 7.75 -18.13 -19.76
CA PRO A 30 8.37 -17.01 -19.07
C PRO A 30 7.28 -16.17 -18.40
N LEU A 31 7.41 -15.93 -17.09
CA LEU A 31 6.58 -14.94 -16.43
C LEU A 31 6.75 -13.62 -17.19
N GLU A 32 5.65 -13.07 -17.69
CA GLU A 32 5.68 -11.79 -18.37
C GLU A 32 6.37 -10.79 -17.44
N VAL A 33 7.44 -10.15 -17.92
CA VAL A 33 8.21 -9.23 -17.10
C VAL A 33 7.25 -8.17 -16.60
N ILE A 34 7.02 -8.12 -15.29
CA ILE A 34 6.27 -7.05 -14.65
C ILE A 34 7.06 -5.77 -14.91
N ARG A 35 6.66 -5.06 -15.97
CA ARG A 35 7.25 -3.77 -16.28
C ARG A 35 6.79 -2.80 -15.20
N PRO A 36 7.67 -1.91 -14.70
CA PRO A 36 7.22 -0.85 -13.82
C PRO A 36 6.16 -0.04 -14.55
N VAL A 37 4.90 -0.21 -14.15
CA VAL A 37 3.79 0.60 -14.67
C VAL A 37 3.98 1.99 -14.09
N ARG A 38 3.92 3.03 -14.93
CA ARG A 38 3.95 4.41 -14.45
C ARG A 38 2.90 4.58 -13.35
N PRO A 39 3.20 5.31 -12.27
CA PRO A 39 2.20 5.65 -11.28
C PRO A 39 1.00 6.31 -11.96
N GLU A 40 -0.20 5.98 -11.48
CA GLU A 40 -1.44 6.55 -11.98
C GLU A 40 -2.14 7.21 -10.79
N ARG A 41 -2.68 8.41 -11.04
CA ARG A 41 -3.41 9.16 -10.02
C ARG A 41 -4.83 8.62 -9.91
N LEU A 42 -5.35 8.58 -8.69
CA LEU A 42 -6.79 8.50 -8.49
C LEU A 42 -7.44 9.81 -8.96
N ASP A 43 -8.68 9.72 -9.43
CA ASP A 43 -9.51 10.90 -9.68
C ASP A 43 -9.75 11.67 -8.39
N SER A 44 -9.78 13.00 -8.47
CA SER A 44 -9.85 13.88 -7.30
C SER A 44 -11.11 13.70 -6.46
N ASP A 45 -12.20 13.24 -7.07
CA ASP A 45 -13.49 13.04 -6.42
C ASP A 45 -13.74 11.57 -6.05
N ALA A 46 -12.77 10.69 -6.31
CA ALA A 46 -12.92 9.26 -6.04
C ALA A 46 -12.90 8.98 -4.53
N ARG A 47 -13.87 8.18 -4.06
CA ARG A 47 -13.88 7.58 -2.73
C ARG A 47 -13.83 6.07 -2.87
N ILE A 48 -12.74 5.46 -2.42
CA ILE A 48 -12.47 4.04 -2.63
C ILE A 48 -12.46 3.32 -1.28
N GLY A 49 -13.36 2.35 -1.13
CA GLY A 49 -13.34 1.42 -0.01
C GLY A 49 -12.61 0.13 -0.39
N VAL A 50 -11.56 -0.23 0.34
CA VAL A 50 -10.87 -1.52 0.20
C VAL A 50 -11.21 -2.39 1.41
N TRP A 51 -12.09 -3.37 1.22
CA TRP A 51 -12.62 -4.18 2.32
C TRP A 51 -12.80 -5.64 1.92
N SER A 52 -12.83 -6.50 2.92
CA SER A 52 -13.07 -7.94 2.78
C SER A 52 -13.59 -8.46 4.11
N LEU A 53 -14.47 -9.46 4.06
CA LEU A 53 -14.89 -10.22 5.24
C LEU A 53 -13.87 -11.30 5.64
N SER A 54 -12.93 -11.62 4.75
CA SER A 54 -11.84 -12.55 4.98
C SER A 54 -10.56 -11.80 5.33
N ALA A 55 -9.96 -12.15 6.48
CA ALA A 55 -8.65 -11.64 6.88
C ALA A 55 -7.53 -12.17 5.98
N GLY A 56 -6.41 -11.46 5.93
CA GLY A 56 -5.20 -11.92 5.22
C GLY A 56 -5.24 -11.82 3.69
N VAL A 57 -6.30 -11.27 3.09
CA VAL A 57 -6.41 -11.12 1.62
C VAL A 57 -5.74 -9.85 1.08
N GLY A 58 -5.04 -9.09 1.93
CA GLY A 58 -4.24 -7.94 1.50
C GLY A 58 -5.01 -6.64 1.30
N THR A 59 -6.15 -6.44 1.96
CA THR A 59 -6.92 -5.18 1.90
C THR A 59 -6.08 -3.96 2.31
N SER A 60 -5.45 -3.99 3.49
CA SER A 60 -4.60 -2.91 3.97
C SER A 60 -3.41 -2.66 3.04
N THR A 61 -2.75 -3.73 2.58
CA THR A 61 -1.64 -3.62 1.62
C THR A 61 -2.07 -2.95 0.32
N THR A 62 -3.22 -3.34 -0.22
CA THR A 62 -3.77 -2.75 -1.45
C THR A 62 -4.08 -1.28 -1.25
N ALA A 63 -4.74 -0.91 -0.15
CA ALA A 63 -5.04 0.49 0.18
C ALA A 63 -3.78 1.36 0.26
N ALA A 64 -2.74 0.88 0.96
CA ALA A 64 -1.47 1.57 1.06
C ALA A 64 -0.78 1.73 -0.29
N LEU A 65 -0.71 0.66 -1.10
CA LEU A 65 -0.09 0.71 -2.43
C LEU A 65 -0.82 1.67 -3.37
N VAL A 66 -2.16 1.67 -3.37
CA VAL A 66 -2.96 2.60 -4.17
C VAL A 66 -2.67 4.04 -3.77
N ALA A 67 -2.67 4.35 -2.47
CA ALA A 67 -2.40 5.69 -1.98
C ALA A 67 -0.98 6.16 -2.34
N GLN A 68 0.03 5.32 -2.14
CA GLN A 68 1.43 5.63 -2.47
C GLN A 68 1.64 5.80 -3.98
N ARG A 69 1.00 4.96 -4.81
CA ARG A 69 1.08 5.11 -6.28
C ARG A 69 0.42 6.39 -6.76
N SER A 70 -0.73 6.75 -6.19
CA SER A 70 -1.39 8.01 -6.53
C SER A 70 -0.56 9.23 -6.11
N ALA A 71 0.02 9.19 -4.89
CA ALA A 71 0.95 10.23 -4.43
C ALA A 71 2.17 10.37 -5.36
N ALA A 72 2.77 9.25 -5.79
CA ALA A 72 3.86 9.23 -6.75
C ALA A 72 3.45 9.74 -8.15
N ALA A 73 2.16 9.77 -8.48
CA ALA A 73 1.61 10.39 -9.69
C ALA A 73 1.28 11.88 -9.51
N GLY A 74 1.62 12.48 -8.37
CA GLY A 74 1.41 13.90 -8.07
C GLY A 74 0.06 14.23 -7.44
N HIS A 75 -0.74 13.22 -7.05
CA HIS A 75 -2.03 13.43 -6.40
C HIS A 75 -2.18 12.49 -5.20
N ALA A 76 -1.83 12.97 -4.01
CA ALA A 76 -1.90 12.17 -2.80
C ALA A 76 -3.33 12.15 -2.23
N PRO A 77 -4.01 10.99 -2.20
CA PRO A 77 -5.31 10.87 -1.54
C PRO A 77 -5.12 10.85 -0.02
N ILE A 78 -6.18 11.18 0.73
CA ILE A 78 -6.21 10.92 2.17
C ILE A 78 -6.43 9.43 2.39
N LEU A 79 -5.45 8.75 2.96
CA LEU A 79 -5.56 7.36 3.39
C LEU A 79 -6.17 7.31 4.79
N ILE A 80 -7.20 6.49 4.96
CA ILE A 80 -7.92 6.33 6.23
C ILE A 80 -7.82 4.86 6.64
N ASP A 81 -7.18 4.57 7.77
CA ASP A 81 -7.18 3.22 8.35
C ASP A 81 -8.41 3.09 9.26
N ALA A 82 -9.48 2.54 8.71
CA ALA A 82 -10.77 2.37 9.37
C ALA A 82 -10.88 1.07 10.18
N ASP A 83 -9.81 0.25 10.24
CA ASP A 83 -9.82 -0.97 11.04
C ASP A 83 -9.57 -0.64 12.51
N ARG A 84 -10.66 -0.57 13.27
CA ARG A 84 -10.65 -0.41 14.73
C ARG A 84 -9.89 -1.52 15.45
N TRP A 85 -10.00 -2.76 14.99
CA TRP A 85 -9.58 -3.92 15.77
C TRP A 85 -8.12 -4.29 15.52
N ALA A 86 -7.67 -4.14 14.28
CA ALA A 86 -6.31 -4.40 13.87
C ALA A 86 -5.84 -3.32 12.88
N PRO A 87 -5.54 -2.09 13.35
CA PRO A 87 -5.14 -0.96 12.50
C PRO A 87 -3.73 -1.18 11.94
N SER A 88 -3.64 -2.10 10.98
CA SER A 88 -2.38 -2.67 10.53
C SER A 88 -1.58 -1.69 9.68
N LEU A 89 -2.20 -0.59 9.22
CA LEU A 89 -1.48 0.50 8.57
C LEU A 89 -0.87 1.43 9.60
N ALA A 90 -1.63 1.84 10.62
CA ALA A 90 -1.10 2.66 11.71
C ALA A 90 0.08 1.97 12.41
N LEU A 91 -0.05 0.67 12.72
CA LEU A 91 1.01 -0.13 13.33
C LEU A 91 2.26 -0.25 12.46
N ARG A 92 2.10 -0.44 11.14
CA ARG A 92 3.22 -0.51 10.20
C ARG A 92 3.88 0.86 9.98
N ALA A 93 3.10 1.93 10.01
CA ALA A 93 3.61 3.28 9.89
C ALA A 93 4.34 3.74 11.16
N GLY A 94 4.03 3.13 12.33
CA GLY A 94 4.57 3.54 13.62
C GLY A 94 4.07 4.93 14.03
N ILE A 95 2.88 5.32 13.58
CA ILE A 95 2.30 6.65 13.79
C ILE A 95 1.21 6.55 14.86
N GLU A 96 1.35 7.36 15.91
CA GLU A 96 0.30 7.62 16.90
C GLU A 96 -0.14 9.08 16.72
N ALA A 97 -1.33 9.29 16.15
CA ALA A 97 -1.88 10.60 15.82
C ALA A 97 -3.42 10.55 15.89
N ALA A 98 -4.07 11.68 15.59
CA ALA A 98 -5.53 11.76 15.57
C ALA A 98 -6.14 10.72 14.60
N THR A 99 -7.21 10.10 15.05
CA THR A 99 -7.85 8.95 14.42
C THR A 99 -9.08 9.39 13.63
N PRO A 100 -9.69 8.49 12.81
CA PRO A 100 -10.98 8.75 12.21
C PRO A 100 -12.08 9.10 13.23
N ALA A 101 -12.01 8.54 14.45
CA ALA A 101 -12.96 8.88 15.50
C ALA A 101 -12.80 10.33 15.98
N ASP A 102 -11.57 10.81 16.14
CA ASP A 102 -11.30 12.21 16.53
C ASP A 102 -11.79 13.20 15.47
N ALA A 103 -11.59 12.88 14.19
CA ALA A 103 -12.07 13.68 13.08
C ALA A 103 -13.61 13.78 13.04
N LEU A 104 -14.31 12.68 13.34
CA LEU A 104 -15.78 12.68 13.42
C LEU A 104 -16.31 13.48 14.61
N LEU A 105 -15.55 13.59 15.69
CA LEU A 105 -15.92 14.33 16.90
C LEU A 105 -15.57 15.83 16.83
N GLN A 106 -14.76 16.24 15.86
CA GLN A 106 -14.31 17.62 15.68
C GLN A 106 -14.60 18.10 14.25
N PRO A 107 -15.89 18.29 13.91
CA PRO A 107 -16.25 18.81 12.60
C PRO A 107 -15.56 20.16 12.35
N ASP A 108 -15.25 20.42 11.08
CA ASP A 108 -14.54 21.60 10.58
C ASP A 108 -13.04 21.68 10.91
N ARG A 109 -12.52 20.72 11.70
CA ARG A 109 -11.09 20.62 12.04
C ARG A 109 -10.39 19.41 11.43
N GLU A 110 -11.05 18.67 10.55
CA GLU A 110 -10.56 17.40 10.03
C GLU A 110 -9.19 17.56 9.35
N ARG A 111 -8.99 18.65 8.62
CA ARG A 111 -7.71 18.94 7.94
C ARG A 111 -6.54 19.13 8.90
N GLU A 112 -6.80 19.61 10.12
CA GLU A 112 -5.78 19.79 11.16
C GLU A 112 -5.39 18.45 11.81
N LEU A 113 -6.27 17.46 11.72
CA LEU A 113 -6.11 16.14 12.34
C LEU A 113 -5.41 15.13 11.42
N VAL A 114 -5.29 15.46 10.12
CA VAL A 114 -4.62 14.59 9.14
C VAL A 114 -3.10 14.58 9.39
N SER A 115 -2.59 13.40 9.74
CA SER A 115 -1.15 13.14 9.84
C SER A 115 -0.54 12.82 8.47
N ARG A 116 0.72 12.38 8.42
CA ARG A 116 1.39 11.97 7.18
C ARG A 116 2.16 10.67 7.35
N TRP A 117 2.03 9.79 6.36
CA TRP A 117 2.88 8.61 6.19
C TRP A 117 3.69 8.74 4.89
N GLY A 118 4.89 9.31 5.00
CA GLY A 118 5.63 9.80 3.84
C GLY A 118 4.88 10.95 3.16
N ASP A 119 4.69 10.86 1.85
CA ASP A 119 3.96 11.87 1.06
C ASP A 119 2.43 11.69 1.08
N VAL A 120 1.93 10.65 1.75
CA VAL A 120 0.49 10.34 1.81
C VAL A 120 -0.12 10.96 3.08
N PRO A 121 -1.11 11.86 2.94
CA PRO A 121 -1.95 12.29 4.05
C PRO A 121 -2.66 11.09 4.68
N PHE A 122 -2.64 10.97 6.00
CA PHE A 122 -3.03 9.74 6.68
C PHE A 122 -3.81 10.00 7.98
N LEU A 123 -4.93 9.31 8.14
CA LEU A 123 -5.65 9.18 9.40
C LEU A 123 -5.47 7.75 9.93
N PRO A 124 -4.58 7.53 10.92
CA PRO A 124 -4.33 6.21 11.48
C PRO A 124 -5.52 5.69 12.27
N GLY A 125 -5.78 4.39 12.18
CA GLY A 125 -6.69 3.70 13.08
C GLY A 125 -6.04 3.51 14.45
N SER A 126 -6.87 3.31 15.47
CA SER A 126 -6.43 3.03 16.83
C SER A 126 -7.29 1.93 17.44
N PRO A 127 -6.69 0.96 18.17
CA PRO A 127 -7.45 0.01 18.98
C PRO A 127 -7.90 0.61 20.32
N ARG A 128 -7.36 1.77 20.70
CA ARG A 128 -7.70 2.51 21.91
C ARG A 128 -8.78 3.53 21.55
N MET A 129 -9.97 3.35 22.13
CA MET A 129 -10.97 4.40 22.32
C MET A 129 -10.95 4.80 23.79
#